data_AF-A0A6J2Y5A0-F1
#
_entry.id   AF-A0A6J2Y5A0-F1
#
_cell.length_a   1.000
_cell.length_b   1.000
_cell.length_c   1.000
_cell.angle_alpha   90.00
_cell.angle_beta   90.00
_cell.angle_gamma   90.00
#
_symmetry.space_group_name_H-M   'P 1'
#
loop_
_entity.id
_entity.type
_entity.pdbx_description
1 polymer ?
#
loop_
_entity_poly.entity_id
_entity_poly.type
_entity_poly.pdbx_seq_one_letter_code
_entity_poly.pdbx_strand_id
1 'polypeptide(L)'
;MAWYPRGIKRTRESPNLTWNHDIRKLAGITWVHIPNNRQQLGPTTKKKNYLCPGELHHSRDLLTTHCFVVVLLTTFASSESMNSIDESRLLWFDECYTDLKSGAESGWDFTSRWIFDSSGEPNNDLTQIETRRNIPVDLNAFLYKSFKQMHYFNVVLRQQADAKYWLDKAEEWRYNMEKVLYDPEDGIWYDYDLKLNKPRKYFAASNFAPLWADAIDDDVKKERGNNAVRYLKKFGILDYHGVPSTLFSSGLQWDFPNAWSPYQNMIIFGLERSGDEEAQEVAKMLALKWVQSNIKAFNENKVMFDSCSRLQWDFPNAWSPYQNMIIFGLERSGDEEAQEVARMLALKWVQSNIKAFNENKVMFEKYNSMTSGQFGGGGEYHIQSGFGWTNGCIMEIVDHFFRVKKRRHVDMQD
;
A
#
# COMPACT_ATOMS: atom_id res chain seq x y z
N MET A 1 -20.09 10.07 47.07
CA MET A 1 -20.93 9.55 45.96
C MET A 1 -19.99 9.41 44.76
N ALA A 2 -19.26 8.29 44.60
CA ALA A 2 -19.67 6.97 44.08
C ALA A 2 -20.15 7.10 42.61
N TRP A 3 -19.54 6.48 41.59
CA TRP A 3 -19.22 5.05 41.44
C TRP A 3 -18.02 4.76 40.50
N TYR A 4 -17.23 3.75 40.87
CA TYR A 4 -16.23 2.99 40.07
C TYR A 4 -16.82 1.59 39.79
N PRO A 5 -16.43 0.88 38.71
CA PRO A 5 -16.52 -0.58 38.68
C PRO A 5 -15.20 -1.25 39.12
N ARG A 6 -15.29 -2.13 40.13
CA ARG A 6 -14.25 -3.07 40.57
C ARG A 6 -14.25 -4.35 39.73
N GLY A 7 -13.11 -5.05 39.71
CA GLY A 7 -12.81 -6.18 38.84
C GLY A 7 -13.31 -7.57 39.24
N ILE A 8 -12.80 -8.56 38.51
CA ILE A 8 -12.97 -10.00 38.75
C ILE A 8 -11.60 -10.64 38.96
N LYS A 9 -11.58 -11.52 39.97
CA LYS A 9 -10.44 -12.12 40.67
C LYS A 9 -9.66 -13.14 39.82
N ARG A 10 -8.34 -13.19 40.06
CA ARG A 10 -7.49 -14.39 39.86
C ARG A 10 -7.94 -15.51 40.81
N THR A 11 -8.09 -16.71 40.28
CA THR A 11 -7.96 -17.97 41.04
C THR A 11 -6.83 -18.79 40.41
N ARG A 12 -5.92 -19.27 41.26
CA ARG A 12 -4.87 -20.26 40.99
C ARG A 12 -5.28 -21.54 41.72
N GLU A 13 -5.15 -22.67 41.03
CA GLU A 13 -5.00 -24.10 41.46
C GLU A 13 -5.67 -24.98 40.38
N SER A 14 -4.94 -25.43 39.35
CA SER A 14 -4.22 -26.74 39.19
C SER A 14 -5.09 -27.80 38.48
N PRO A 15 -4.60 -28.85 37.76
CA PRO A 15 -3.22 -29.33 37.54
C PRO A 15 -2.85 -29.60 36.05
N ASN A 16 -1.60 -30.03 35.84
CA ASN A 16 -0.99 -30.64 34.63
C ASN A 16 -1.97 -31.21 33.57
N LEU A 17 -1.90 -30.73 32.32
CA LEU A 17 -2.30 -31.50 31.13
C LEU A 17 -1.40 -31.12 29.94
N THR A 18 -0.70 -32.14 29.46
CA THR A 18 0.31 -32.13 28.40
C THR A 18 -0.28 -31.90 27.01
N TRP A 19 0.47 -31.19 26.17
CA TRP A 19 0.29 -31.07 24.72
C TRP A 19 0.22 -32.46 24.05
N ASN A 20 -0.98 -32.89 23.62
CA ASN A 20 -1.27 -33.80 22.50
C ASN A 20 -2.62 -34.49 22.72
N HIS A 21 -3.72 -33.83 22.36
CA HIS A 21 -4.97 -34.42 21.84
C HIS A 21 -6.05 -33.35 21.89
N ASP A 22 -6.39 -32.74 20.73
CA ASP A 22 -7.77 -32.36 20.36
C ASP A 22 -7.86 -31.56 19.04
N ILE A 23 -7.21 -32.05 17.98
CA ILE A 23 -7.48 -31.62 16.57
C ILE A 23 -8.25 -32.72 15.84
N ARG A 24 -9.29 -33.29 16.46
CA ARG A 24 -10.17 -34.30 15.79
C ARG A 24 -11.67 -34.21 16.13
N LYS A 25 -12.16 -33.15 16.78
CA LYS A 25 -13.59 -33.07 17.19
C LYS A 25 -14.37 -31.80 16.84
N LEU A 26 -13.94 -31.03 15.85
CA LEU A 26 -14.80 -30.01 15.21
C LEU A 26 -14.92 -30.24 13.70
N ALA A 27 -15.01 -31.50 13.29
CA ALA A 27 -15.45 -31.92 11.96
C ALA A 27 -16.97 -32.17 12.00
N GLY A 28 -17.73 -31.19 11.50
CA GLY A 28 -19.18 -31.28 11.33
C GLY A 28 -19.59 -30.74 9.96
N ILE A 29 -19.08 -31.35 8.87
CA ILE A 29 -19.58 -31.11 7.52
C ILE A 29 -19.64 -32.46 6.77
N THR A 30 -20.86 -32.92 6.55
CA THR A 30 -21.24 -34.03 5.68
C THR A 30 -21.08 -33.67 4.22
N TRP A 31 -20.41 -34.53 3.46
CA TRP A 31 -20.28 -34.46 2.00
C TRP A 31 -21.62 -34.78 1.33
N VAL A 32 -22.15 -33.87 0.49
CA VAL A 32 -23.22 -34.17 -0.46
C VAL A 32 -22.62 -34.17 -1.87
N HIS A 33 -22.65 -35.34 -2.48
CA HIS A 33 -22.27 -35.59 -3.88
C HIS A 33 -23.46 -35.21 -4.77
N ILE A 34 -23.28 -34.33 -5.77
CA ILE A 34 -24.30 -34.05 -6.80
C ILE A 34 -23.71 -34.36 -8.19
N PRO A 35 -24.42 -35.11 -9.06
CA PRO A 35 -23.83 -35.71 -10.25
C PRO A 35 -23.81 -34.77 -11.45
N ASN A 36 -22.89 -35.06 -12.38
CA ASN A 36 -22.88 -34.52 -13.74
C ASN A 36 -24.19 -34.84 -14.47
N ASN A 37 -24.86 -33.82 -15.02
CA ASN A 37 -25.80 -34.01 -16.13
C ASN A 37 -25.76 -32.84 -17.11
N ARG A 38 -25.58 -33.19 -18.39
CA ARG A 38 -25.75 -32.35 -19.58
C ARG A 38 -27.24 -32.28 -19.97
N GLN A 39 -27.57 -31.24 -20.77
CA GLN A 39 -28.83 -30.94 -21.49
C GLN A 39 -29.80 -30.03 -20.71
N GLN A 40 -30.45 -28.98 -21.26
CA GLN A 40 -30.72 -28.51 -22.63
C GLN A 40 -31.05 -26.99 -22.60
N LEU A 41 -30.91 -26.29 -23.73
CA LEU A 41 -31.11 -24.83 -23.92
C LEU A 41 -32.59 -24.40 -24.04
N GLY A 42 -32.91 -23.18 -23.57
CA GLY A 42 -34.16 -22.42 -23.80
C GLY A 42 -33.99 -20.92 -23.41
N PRO A 43 -34.78 -19.97 -23.96
CA PRO A 43 -34.22 -18.78 -24.61
C PRO A 43 -34.03 -17.51 -23.77
N THR A 44 -32.83 -16.94 -23.92
CA THR A 44 -32.44 -15.51 -24.01
C THR A 44 -33.24 -14.41 -23.31
N THR A 45 -32.61 -13.80 -22.29
CA THR A 45 -32.53 -12.33 -22.17
C THR A 45 -31.05 -11.93 -22.14
N LYS A 46 -30.62 -11.09 -23.08
CA LYS A 46 -29.22 -10.69 -23.28
C LYS A 46 -28.74 -9.81 -22.12
N LYS A 47 -28.02 -10.36 -21.15
CA LYS A 47 -26.99 -9.63 -20.40
C LYS A 47 -25.67 -9.84 -21.14
N LYS A 48 -25.00 -8.75 -21.55
CA LYS A 48 -23.65 -8.80 -22.12
C LYS A 48 -22.69 -9.25 -21.02
N ASN A 49 -22.35 -10.54 -21.00
CA ASN A 49 -21.20 -11.03 -20.25
C ASN A 49 -19.94 -10.66 -21.03
N TYR A 50 -19.12 -9.77 -20.46
CA TYR A 50 -17.75 -9.58 -20.91
C TYR A 50 -16.94 -10.79 -20.43
N LEU A 51 -16.86 -11.82 -21.27
CA LEU A 51 -15.91 -12.93 -21.08
C LEU A 51 -14.68 -12.62 -21.95
N CYS A 52 -13.49 -12.67 -21.34
CA CYS A 52 -12.21 -12.55 -22.04
C CYS A 52 -12.08 -13.62 -23.13
N PRO A 53 -11.71 -13.26 -24.37
CA PRO A 53 -11.35 -14.24 -25.39
C PRO A 53 -9.87 -14.63 -25.24
N GLY A 54 -9.59 -15.93 -25.04
CA GLY A 54 -8.24 -16.48 -25.20
C GLY A 54 -7.77 -17.45 -24.10
N GLU A 55 -8.45 -18.57 -23.90
CA GLU A 55 -7.84 -19.75 -23.27
C GLU A 55 -7.56 -20.79 -24.36
N LEU A 56 -6.32 -20.82 -24.87
CA LEU A 56 -5.78 -21.99 -25.55
C LEU A 56 -4.30 -22.12 -25.18
N HIS A 57 -4.06 -23.08 -24.29
CA HIS A 57 -2.79 -23.77 -24.03
C HIS A 57 -1.53 -22.92 -23.74
N HIS A 58 -1.29 -22.65 -22.45
CA HIS A 58 -0.01 -23.00 -21.81
C HIS A 58 -0.21 -23.11 -20.30
N SER A 59 -0.61 -24.30 -19.86
CA SER A 59 -0.45 -24.73 -18.48
C SER A 59 1.04 -25.05 -18.23
N ARG A 60 1.79 -24.09 -17.69
CA ARG A 60 3.04 -24.35 -16.97
C ARG A 60 3.30 -23.20 -15.98
N ASP A 61 3.36 -23.59 -14.72
CA ASP A 61 4.08 -22.96 -13.61
C ASP A 61 3.63 -21.57 -13.13
N LEU A 62 2.53 -21.56 -12.38
CA LEU A 62 2.29 -20.57 -11.32
C LEU A 62 2.07 -21.33 -10.01
N LEU A 63 3.18 -21.65 -9.35
CA LEU A 63 3.22 -22.15 -7.99
C LEU A 63 2.83 -21.00 -7.04
N THR A 64 1.60 -21.03 -6.54
CA THR A 64 1.13 -20.12 -5.50
C THR A 64 1.86 -20.35 -4.18
N THR A 65 1.93 -19.32 -3.33
CA THR A 65 2.58 -19.30 -2.00
C THR A 65 2.14 -20.47 -1.10
N HIS A 66 0.90 -20.96 -1.25
CA HIS A 66 0.42 -22.18 -0.56
C HIS A 66 0.95 -23.49 -1.17
N CYS A 67 1.15 -23.57 -2.49
CA CYS A 67 1.72 -24.75 -3.13
C CYS A 67 3.23 -24.87 -2.84
N PHE A 68 3.97 -23.78 -2.70
CA PHE A 68 5.35 -23.84 -2.21
C PHE A 68 5.44 -24.33 -0.76
N VAL A 69 4.53 -23.89 0.11
CA VAL A 69 4.47 -24.33 1.53
C VAL A 69 4.23 -25.84 1.63
N VAL A 70 3.36 -26.41 0.80
CA VAL A 70 3.10 -27.86 0.80
C VAL A 70 4.17 -28.65 0.04
N VAL A 71 4.71 -28.12 -1.06
CA VAL A 71 5.75 -28.81 -1.84
C VAL A 71 7.06 -28.90 -1.05
N LEU A 72 7.53 -27.84 -0.38
CA LEU A 72 8.73 -27.89 0.47
C LEU A 72 8.58 -28.86 1.67
N LEU A 73 7.37 -28.95 2.24
CA LEU A 73 7.08 -29.90 3.32
C LEU A 73 6.93 -31.35 2.83
N THR A 74 6.58 -31.58 1.56
CA THR A 74 6.31 -32.93 1.02
C THR A 74 7.47 -33.53 0.22
N THR A 75 8.30 -32.73 -0.46
CA THR A 75 9.49 -33.25 -1.17
C THR A 75 10.68 -33.55 -0.27
N PHE A 76 10.69 -33.08 0.98
CA PHE A 76 11.75 -33.43 1.95
C PHE A 76 11.31 -34.42 3.04
N ALA A 77 10.01 -34.72 3.14
CA ALA A 77 9.49 -35.73 4.07
C ALA A 77 9.64 -37.18 3.56
N SER A 78 10.19 -37.39 2.36
CA SER A 78 10.30 -38.70 1.73
C SER A 78 11.70 -39.06 1.22
N SER A 79 12.73 -38.89 2.04
CA SER A 79 13.87 -39.83 2.08
C SER A 79 14.89 -39.47 3.16
N GLU A 80 14.94 -40.36 4.16
CA GLU A 80 16.10 -40.74 4.97
C GLU A 80 16.73 -39.73 5.97
N SER A 81 16.67 -40.16 7.24
CA SER A 81 17.35 -39.65 8.46
C SER A 81 16.75 -38.42 9.15
N MET A 82 15.69 -38.66 9.93
CA MET A 82 15.08 -37.71 10.87
C MET A 82 15.86 -37.58 12.19
N ASN A 83 17.19 -37.48 12.11
CA ASN A 83 18.06 -37.22 13.26
C ASN A 83 18.63 -35.80 13.16
N SER A 84 18.32 -34.99 14.18
CA SER A 84 18.61 -33.56 14.35
C SER A 84 18.11 -32.66 13.21
N ILE A 85 16.89 -32.13 13.35
CA ILE A 85 16.58 -30.85 12.73
C ILE A 85 17.54 -29.84 13.35
N ASP A 86 18.48 -29.35 12.55
CA ASP A 86 19.45 -28.33 12.93
C ASP A 86 18.70 -27.07 13.41
N GLU A 87 18.87 -26.68 14.68
CA GLU A 87 18.23 -25.50 15.26
C GLU A 87 18.49 -24.24 14.43
N SER A 88 19.65 -24.16 13.77
CA SER A 88 19.98 -23.03 12.89
C SER A 88 19.06 -22.94 11.67
N ARG A 89 18.59 -24.10 11.17
CA ARG A 89 17.68 -24.17 10.02
C ARG A 89 16.26 -23.75 10.40
N LEU A 90 15.80 -24.10 11.61
CA LEU A 90 14.51 -23.63 12.14
C LEU A 90 14.52 -22.13 12.37
N LEU A 91 15.60 -21.61 12.97
CA LEU A 91 15.78 -20.17 13.17
C LEU A 91 15.75 -19.42 11.84
N TRP A 92 16.45 -19.94 10.82
CA TRP A 92 16.45 -19.35 9.48
C TRP A 92 15.05 -19.29 8.86
N PHE A 93 14.25 -20.37 8.98
CA PHE A 93 12.87 -20.35 8.49
C PHE A 93 12.03 -19.29 9.20
N ASP A 94 12.14 -19.18 10.51
CA ASP A 94 11.39 -18.18 11.30
C ASP A 94 11.77 -16.74 10.91
N GLU A 95 13.07 -16.46 10.71
CA GLU A 95 13.55 -15.17 10.24
C GLU A 95 13.03 -14.87 8.83
N CYS A 96 13.22 -15.80 7.88
CA CYS A 96 12.75 -15.67 6.50
C CYS A 96 11.23 -15.41 6.43
N TYR A 97 10.42 -16.16 7.19
CA TYR A 97 8.96 -15.95 7.22
C TYR A 97 8.56 -14.62 7.85
N THR A 98 9.32 -14.16 8.84
CA THR A 98 9.09 -12.84 9.45
C THR A 98 9.38 -11.75 8.43
N ASP A 99 10.48 -11.84 7.69
CA ASP A 99 10.86 -10.86 6.68
C ASP A 99 9.97 -10.87 5.44
N LEU A 100 9.42 -12.03 5.05
CA LEU A 100 8.35 -12.13 4.04
C LEU A 100 7.09 -11.39 4.49
N LYS A 101 6.65 -11.58 5.74
CA LYS A 101 5.49 -10.86 6.29
C LYS A 101 5.73 -9.36 6.37
N SER A 102 6.92 -8.94 6.81
CA SER A 102 7.30 -7.53 6.83
C SER A 102 7.38 -6.95 5.41
N GLY A 103 7.83 -7.73 4.42
CA GLY A 103 7.82 -7.35 3.01
C GLY A 103 6.39 -7.06 2.53
N ALA A 104 5.43 -7.92 2.89
CA ALA A 104 4.01 -7.68 2.63
C ALA A 104 3.45 -6.47 3.39
N GLU A 105 3.78 -6.29 4.67
CA GLU A 105 3.36 -5.15 5.48
C GLU A 105 3.86 -3.81 4.91
N SER A 106 5.02 -3.80 4.26
CA SER A 106 5.57 -2.60 3.60
C SER A 106 4.76 -2.14 2.39
N GLY A 107 3.92 -3.01 1.82
CA GLY A 107 3.24 -2.79 0.55
C GLY A 107 4.12 -2.93 -0.69
N TRP A 108 5.36 -3.44 -0.56
CA TRP A 108 6.28 -3.76 -1.66
C TRP A 108 6.59 -5.27 -1.69
N ASP A 109 5.59 -6.10 -1.93
CA ASP A 109 5.66 -7.57 -1.98
C ASP A 109 5.81 -8.10 -3.43
N PHE A 110 6.95 -8.50 -3.94
CA PHE A 110 8.27 -8.33 -3.37
C PHE A 110 9.12 -7.47 -4.30
N THR A 111 10.28 -7.06 -3.79
CA THR A 111 11.21 -6.16 -4.46
C THR A 111 12.64 -6.45 -4.01
N SER A 112 13.59 -6.20 -4.89
CA SER A 112 15.02 -6.13 -4.63
C SER A 112 15.39 -5.07 -3.58
N ARG A 113 14.50 -4.11 -3.31
CA ARG A 113 14.61 -3.23 -2.15
C ARG A 113 14.64 -4.01 -0.82
N TRP A 114 14.01 -5.17 -0.70
CA TRP A 114 14.06 -6.00 0.51
C TRP A 114 15.00 -7.19 0.42
N ILE A 115 15.51 -7.48 -0.78
CA ILE A 115 16.29 -8.68 -1.08
C ILE A 115 17.66 -8.23 -1.56
N PHE A 116 18.68 -8.45 -0.74
CA PHE A 116 20.03 -7.98 -1.00
C PHE A 116 21.05 -8.85 -0.28
N ASP A 117 22.27 -8.86 -0.80
CA ASP A 117 23.32 -9.70 -0.26
C ASP A 117 23.94 -9.13 1.03
N SER A 118 24.92 -9.86 1.57
CA SER A 118 25.66 -9.43 2.77
C SER A 118 26.40 -8.10 2.61
N SER A 119 26.70 -7.67 1.38
CA SER A 119 27.35 -6.39 1.06
C SER A 119 26.37 -5.23 0.86
N GLY A 120 25.06 -5.56 0.78
CA GLY A 120 23.97 -4.60 0.61
C GLY A 120 23.53 -4.42 -0.85
N GLU A 121 24.07 -5.22 -1.78
CA GLU A 121 23.76 -5.13 -3.20
C GLU A 121 22.43 -5.85 -3.52
N PRO A 122 21.59 -5.31 -4.44
CA PRO A 122 20.29 -5.89 -4.77
C PRO A 122 20.38 -7.34 -5.28
N ASN A 123 19.41 -8.16 -4.89
CA ASN A 123 19.24 -9.54 -5.31
C ASN A 123 17.75 -9.82 -5.60
N ASN A 124 17.43 -10.97 -6.21
CA ASN A 124 16.08 -11.42 -6.53
C ASN A 124 15.71 -12.79 -5.93
N ASP A 125 16.63 -13.43 -5.22
CA ASP A 125 16.35 -14.66 -4.48
C ASP A 125 15.53 -14.35 -3.21
N LEU A 126 14.22 -14.61 -3.28
CA LEU A 126 13.27 -14.39 -2.18
C LEU A 126 13.66 -15.08 -0.87
N THR A 127 14.47 -16.13 -0.91
CA THR A 127 14.94 -16.80 0.30
C THR A 127 15.93 -15.93 1.10
N GLN A 128 16.47 -14.87 0.48
CA GLN A 128 17.41 -13.91 1.07
C GLN A 128 16.75 -12.59 1.47
N ILE A 129 15.43 -12.55 1.62
CA ILE A 129 14.72 -11.34 2.05
C ILE A 129 15.11 -10.96 3.48
N GLU A 130 15.54 -9.71 3.68
CA GLU A 130 15.91 -9.15 4.98
C GLU A 130 15.20 -7.79 5.17
N THR A 131 13.87 -7.76 5.05
CA THR A 131 13.06 -6.54 5.14
C THR A 131 13.37 -5.73 6.41
N ARG A 132 13.41 -6.39 7.57
CA ARG A 132 13.60 -5.77 8.90
C ARG A 132 15.02 -5.28 9.16
N ARG A 133 16.00 -5.62 8.31
CA ARG A 133 17.35 -5.05 8.36
C ARG A 133 17.36 -3.57 7.94
N ASN A 134 16.31 -3.11 7.26
CA ASN A 134 16.21 -1.75 6.77
C ASN A 134 15.35 -0.86 7.67
N ILE A 135 15.72 0.41 7.76
CA ILE A 135 14.82 1.50 8.14
C ILE A 135 14.25 2.07 6.83
N PRO A 136 12.94 1.85 6.52
CA PRO A 136 12.35 2.34 5.29
C PRO A 136 12.08 3.85 5.34
N VAL A 137 12.47 4.56 4.29
CA VAL A 137 12.29 6.01 4.18
C VAL A 137 10.82 6.44 4.09
N ASP A 138 10.02 5.68 3.36
CA ASP A 138 8.59 5.89 3.17
C ASP A 138 7.79 5.65 4.44
N LEU A 139 8.05 4.56 5.18
CA LEU A 139 7.41 4.33 6.48
C LEU A 139 7.63 5.51 7.43
N ASN A 140 8.86 6.02 7.50
CA ASN A 140 9.18 7.16 8.36
C ASN A 140 8.48 8.46 7.91
N ALA A 141 8.39 8.68 6.59
CA ALA A 141 7.62 9.79 6.03
C ALA A 141 6.12 9.68 6.37
N PHE A 142 5.56 8.47 6.34
CA PHE A 142 4.17 8.23 6.71
C PHE A 142 3.92 8.49 8.19
N LEU A 143 4.82 8.03 9.07
CA LEU A 143 4.74 8.29 10.52
C LEU A 143 4.78 9.78 10.84
N TYR A 144 5.69 10.54 10.22
CA TYR A 144 5.72 12.00 10.36
C TYR A 144 4.37 12.62 9.97
N LYS A 145 3.84 12.24 8.80
CA LYS A 145 2.56 12.77 8.31
C LYS A 145 1.42 12.42 9.28
N SER A 146 1.40 11.20 9.81
CA SER A 146 0.45 10.77 10.83
C SER A 146 0.55 11.62 12.10
N PHE A 147 1.75 11.94 12.58
CA PHE A 147 1.91 12.81 13.76
C PHE A 147 1.39 14.23 13.50
N LYS A 148 1.64 14.81 12.32
CA LYS A 148 1.05 16.12 11.95
C LYS A 148 -0.47 16.07 11.90
N GLN A 149 -1.06 14.96 11.43
CA GLN A 149 -2.52 14.78 11.44
C GLN A 149 -3.09 14.63 12.86
N MET A 150 -2.40 13.88 13.74
CA MET A 150 -2.78 13.77 15.14
C MET A 150 -2.71 15.13 15.84
N HIS A 151 -1.69 15.93 15.57
CA HIS A 151 -1.63 17.32 16.02
C HIS A 151 -2.86 18.12 15.57
N TYR A 152 -3.16 18.10 14.27
CA TYR A 152 -4.30 18.83 13.71
C TYR A 152 -5.65 18.42 14.33
N PHE A 153 -5.89 17.11 14.50
CA PHE A 153 -7.11 16.63 15.16
C PHE A 153 -7.24 17.16 16.58
N ASN A 154 -6.16 17.15 17.35
CA ASN A 154 -6.17 17.67 18.72
C ASN A 154 -6.36 19.19 18.78
N VAL A 155 -5.84 19.96 17.82
CA VAL A 155 -6.14 21.39 17.68
C VAL A 155 -7.64 21.60 17.46
N VAL A 156 -8.25 20.85 16.54
CA VAL A 156 -9.70 20.94 16.23
C VAL A 156 -10.54 20.57 17.45
N LEU A 157 -10.14 19.53 18.19
CA LEU A 157 -10.80 19.07 19.42
C LEU A 157 -10.48 19.95 20.64
N ARG A 158 -9.66 21.00 20.48
CA ARG A 158 -9.23 21.93 21.54
C ARG A 158 -8.44 21.24 22.67
N GLN A 159 -7.78 20.13 22.38
CA GLN A 159 -6.91 19.37 23.29
C GLN A 159 -5.47 19.88 23.16
N GLN A 160 -5.19 21.05 23.76
CA GLN A 160 -3.93 21.78 23.55
C GLN A 160 -2.68 21.00 23.97
N ALA A 161 -2.76 20.24 25.07
CA ALA A 161 -1.62 19.45 25.55
C ALA A 161 -1.24 18.33 24.56
N ASP A 162 -2.25 17.57 24.08
CA ASP A 162 -2.03 16.50 23.10
C ASP A 162 -1.63 17.06 21.73
N ALA A 163 -2.21 18.19 21.32
CA ALA A 163 -1.80 18.89 20.11
C ALA A 163 -0.30 19.24 20.17
N LYS A 164 0.17 19.83 21.27
CA LYS A 164 1.59 20.13 21.44
C LYS A 164 2.44 18.87 21.41
N TYR A 165 2.06 17.82 22.15
CA TYR A 165 2.78 16.56 22.17
C TYR A 165 3.01 15.97 20.76
N TRP A 166 1.95 15.92 19.94
CA TRP A 166 2.06 15.36 18.58
C TRP A 166 2.86 16.26 17.63
N LEU A 167 2.83 17.58 17.83
CA LEU A 167 3.68 18.49 17.06
C LEU A 167 5.15 18.30 17.41
N ASP A 168 5.49 18.28 18.70
CA ASP A 168 6.86 18.07 19.17
C ASP A 168 7.40 16.71 18.65
N LYS A 169 6.56 15.67 18.68
CA LYS A 169 6.88 14.35 18.10
C LYS A 169 7.13 14.41 16.60
N ALA A 170 6.32 15.14 15.85
CA ALA A 170 6.50 15.30 14.41
C ALA A 170 7.83 16.01 14.08
N GLU A 171 8.14 17.10 14.78
CA GLU A 171 9.38 17.85 14.54
C GLU A 171 10.63 17.05 14.94
N GLU A 172 10.57 16.31 16.05
CA GLU A 172 11.62 15.34 16.44
C GLU A 172 11.84 14.28 15.34
N TRP A 173 10.75 13.72 14.81
CA TRP A 173 10.81 12.69 13.76
C TRP A 173 11.41 13.22 12.46
N ARG A 174 10.94 14.39 12.02
CA ARG A 174 11.43 15.09 10.82
C ARG A 174 12.93 15.37 10.90
N TYR A 175 13.38 15.89 12.04
CA TYR A 175 14.80 16.15 12.28
C TYR A 175 15.66 14.89 12.20
N ASN A 176 15.19 13.78 12.79
CA ASN A 176 15.90 12.51 12.73
C ASN A 176 15.91 11.90 11.32
N MET A 177 14.82 12.04 10.56
CA MET A 177 14.78 11.64 9.15
C MET A 177 15.82 12.40 8.31
N GLU A 178 15.90 13.72 8.48
CA GLU A 178 16.90 14.54 7.77
C GLU A 178 18.33 14.12 8.16
N LYS A 179 18.57 13.76 9.42
CA LYS A 179 19.90 13.33 9.87
C LYS A 179 20.34 11.94 9.39
N VAL A 180 19.41 10.99 9.36
CA VAL A 180 19.73 9.57 9.16
C VAL A 180 19.50 9.15 7.71
N LEU A 181 18.46 9.68 7.07
CA LEU A 181 17.97 9.19 5.79
C LEU A 181 18.33 10.14 4.64
N TYR A 182 18.50 11.44 4.89
CA TYR A 182 18.87 12.38 3.83
C TYR A 182 20.35 12.27 3.49
N ASP A 183 20.64 12.15 2.19
CA ASP A 183 21.98 12.22 1.65
C ASP A 183 22.18 13.58 0.96
N PRO A 184 23.04 14.47 1.49
CA PRO A 184 23.23 15.80 0.93
C PRO A 184 24.02 15.82 -0.39
N GLU A 185 24.75 14.75 -0.71
CA GLU A 185 25.52 14.64 -1.95
C GLU A 185 24.58 14.32 -3.13
N ASP A 186 23.74 13.29 -2.95
CA ASP A 186 22.76 12.86 -3.94
C ASP A 186 21.48 13.73 -3.91
N GLY A 187 21.26 14.43 -2.79
CA GLY A 187 20.17 15.37 -2.62
C GLY A 187 18.80 14.71 -2.41
N ILE A 188 18.77 13.47 -1.93
CA ILE A 188 17.57 12.63 -1.76
C ILE A 188 17.63 11.84 -0.45
N TRP A 189 16.52 11.19 -0.07
CA TRP A 189 16.48 10.31 1.10
C TRP A 189 16.56 8.83 0.72
N TYR A 190 17.36 8.06 1.46
CA TYR A 190 17.55 6.62 1.28
C TYR A 190 17.01 5.82 2.46
N ASP A 191 16.73 4.53 2.21
CA ASP A 191 16.62 3.55 3.29
C ASP A 191 17.97 3.42 4.01
N TYR A 192 17.96 3.03 5.29
CA TYR A 192 19.18 2.83 6.07
C TYR A 192 19.36 1.35 6.43
N ASP A 193 20.54 0.80 6.15
CA ASP A 193 20.88 -0.58 6.50
C ASP A 193 21.44 -0.63 7.94
N LEU A 194 20.70 -1.28 8.83
CA LEU A 194 21.06 -1.41 10.25
C LEU A 194 22.28 -2.29 10.49
N LYS A 195 22.53 -3.28 9.62
CA LYS A 195 23.63 -4.23 9.79
C LYS A 195 24.94 -3.63 9.28
N LEU A 196 24.89 -2.91 8.17
CA LEU A 196 26.05 -2.26 7.57
C LEU A 196 26.28 -0.82 8.07
N ASN A 197 25.34 -0.27 8.84
CA ASN A 197 25.37 1.11 9.35
C ASN A 197 25.64 2.13 8.24
N LYS A 198 24.96 1.98 7.10
CA LYS A 198 25.12 2.87 5.95
C LYS A 198 23.78 3.14 5.23
N PRO A 199 23.63 4.31 4.59
CA PRO A 199 22.55 4.55 3.66
C PRO A 199 22.60 3.56 2.50
N ARG A 200 21.44 3.13 2.02
CA ARG A 200 21.33 2.30 0.83
C ARG A 200 21.13 3.18 -0.39
N LYS A 201 22.25 3.56 -1.01
CA LYS A 201 22.30 4.43 -2.19
C LYS A 201 21.85 3.71 -3.47
N TYR A 202 20.54 3.51 -3.63
CA TYR A 202 19.93 3.00 -4.86
C TYR A 202 18.66 3.79 -5.20
N PHE A 203 18.29 3.82 -6.47
CA PHE A 203 17.03 4.45 -6.88
C PHE A 203 15.85 3.58 -6.47
N ALA A 204 14.96 4.14 -5.65
CA ALA A 204 13.62 3.65 -5.40
C ALA A 204 12.63 4.82 -5.46
N ALA A 205 11.44 4.55 -5.99
CA ALA A 205 10.39 5.56 -6.03
C ALA A 205 9.97 6.05 -4.62
N SER A 206 10.20 5.24 -3.58
CA SER A 206 10.02 5.62 -2.18
C SER A 206 10.95 6.72 -1.68
N ASN A 207 12.10 6.97 -2.33
CA ASN A 207 13.05 8.02 -1.94
C ASN A 207 12.43 9.42 -1.90
N PHE A 208 11.30 9.62 -2.60
CA PHE A 208 10.57 10.89 -2.68
C PHE A 208 9.44 11.01 -1.65
N ALA A 209 9.17 9.97 -0.87
CA ALA A 209 8.10 9.97 0.13
C ALA A 209 8.24 11.10 1.17
N PRO A 210 9.44 11.47 1.67
CA PRO A 210 9.60 12.63 2.57
C PRO A 210 9.16 13.96 1.95
N LEU A 211 9.45 14.16 0.66
CA LEU A 211 9.02 15.35 -0.09
C LEU A 211 7.49 15.41 -0.21
N TRP A 212 6.83 14.28 -0.48
CA TRP A 212 5.37 14.19 -0.47
C TRP A 212 4.74 14.37 0.92
N ALA A 213 5.41 13.83 1.94
CA ALA A 213 4.95 13.90 3.32
C ALA A 213 5.01 15.33 3.87
N ASP A 214 5.81 16.19 3.24
CA ASP A 214 6.21 17.51 3.74
C ASP A 214 7.05 17.40 5.02
N ALA A 215 7.89 16.37 5.07
CA ALA A 215 8.79 16.05 6.18
C ALA A 215 10.12 16.80 6.04
N ILE A 216 10.06 18.11 5.78
CA ILE A 216 11.21 18.96 5.44
C ILE A 216 11.07 20.30 6.17
N ASP A 217 12.19 20.90 6.56
CA ASP A 217 12.18 22.29 7.02
C ASP A 217 11.75 23.24 5.89
N ASP A 218 10.84 24.16 6.17
CA ASP A 218 10.31 25.11 5.18
C ASP A 218 11.43 25.93 4.52
N ASP A 219 12.49 26.28 5.26
CA ASP A 219 13.62 27.08 4.78
C ASP A 219 14.41 26.41 3.64
N VAL A 220 14.41 25.07 3.58
CA VAL A 220 15.16 24.29 2.57
C VAL A 220 14.24 23.56 1.60
N LYS A 221 12.92 23.64 1.78
CA LYS A 221 11.93 22.88 1.00
C LYS A 221 12.05 23.11 -0.51
N LYS A 222 12.27 24.37 -0.94
CA LYS A 222 12.49 24.71 -2.34
C LYS A 222 13.78 24.06 -2.88
N GLU A 223 14.87 24.14 -2.12
CA GLU A 223 16.14 23.49 -2.47
C GLU A 223 15.97 21.97 -2.59
N ARG A 224 15.26 21.34 -1.66
CA ARG A 224 14.99 19.89 -1.68
C ARG A 224 14.18 19.47 -2.92
N GLY A 225 13.22 20.29 -3.35
CA GLY A 225 12.51 20.11 -4.62
C GLY A 225 13.46 20.09 -5.81
N ASN A 226 14.35 21.08 -5.90
CA ASN A 226 15.33 21.15 -6.99
C ASN A 226 16.31 19.97 -6.96
N ASN A 227 16.79 19.59 -5.77
CA ASN A 227 17.69 18.44 -5.58
C ASN A 227 17.04 17.13 -6.06
N ALA A 228 15.76 16.93 -5.74
CA ALA A 228 14.98 15.78 -6.20
C ALA A 228 14.85 15.74 -7.74
N VAL A 229 14.73 16.88 -8.42
CA VAL A 229 14.77 16.95 -9.89
C VAL A 229 16.14 16.57 -10.43
N ARG A 230 17.22 17.08 -9.85
CA ARG A 230 18.59 16.72 -10.24
C ARG A 230 18.81 15.21 -10.08
N TYR A 231 18.27 14.62 -9.02
CA TYR A 231 18.29 13.18 -8.79
C TYR A 231 17.55 12.39 -9.89
N LEU A 232 16.32 12.79 -10.24
CA LEU A 232 15.56 12.17 -11.34
C LEU A 232 16.33 12.23 -12.68
N LYS A 233 16.96 13.37 -12.98
CA LYS A 233 17.78 13.56 -14.18
C LYS A 233 19.02 12.66 -14.16
N LYS A 234 19.74 12.61 -13.04
CA LYS A 234 20.95 11.77 -12.85
C LYS A 234 20.67 10.31 -13.16
N PHE A 235 19.52 9.80 -12.75
CA PHE A 235 19.11 8.41 -12.95
C PHE A 235 18.33 8.16 -14.26
N GLY A 236 18.20 9.17 -15.14
CA GLY A 236 17.49 9.02 -16.42
C GLY A 236 15.99 8.74 -16.28
N ILE A 237 15.41 9.03 -15.11
CA ILE A 237 14.02 8.66 -14.79
C ILE A 237 13.03 9.41 -15.69
N LEU A 238 13.40 10.62 -16.10
CA LEU A 238 12.56 11.47 -16.94
C LEU A 238 12.35 10.89 -18.35
N ASP A 239 13.08 9.85 -18.77
CA ASP A 239 12.92 9.23 -20.08
C ASP A 239 11.77 8.20 -20.11
N TYR A 240 11.34 7.70 -18.95
CA TYR A 240 10.25 6.73 -18.85
C TYR A 240 8.85 7.38 -18.92
N HIS A 241 7.83 6.58 -19.23
CA HIS A 241 6.41 7.01 -19.27
C HIS A 241 5.70 6.87 -17.92
N GLY A 242 6.42 6.41 -16.90
CA GLY A 242 6.06 6.33 -15.50
C GLY A 242 7.34 6.04 -14.73
N VAL A 243 7.45 6.52 -13.50
CA VAL A 243 8.64 6.31 -12.66
C VAL A 243 8.69 4.84 -12.22
N PRO A 244 9.73 4.07 -12.60
CA PRO A 244 9.87 2.69 -12.16
C PRO A 244 9.99 2.60 -10.63
N SER A 245 9.58 1.46 -10.07
CA SER A 245 9.64 1.22 -8.62
C SER A 245 11.08 1.20 -8.10
N THR A 246 11.96 0.51 -8.84
CA THR A 246 13.42 0.53 -8.71
C THR A 246 14.03 0.48 -10.12
N LEU A 247 15.35 0.53 -10.24
CA LEU A 247 16.05 0.31 -11.51
C LEU A 247 16.65 -1.09 -11.69
N PHE A 248 16.40 -2.01 -10.74
CA PHE A 248 16.92 -3.37 -10.79
C PHE A 248 15.91 -4.32 -11.43
N SER A 249 16.33 -5.07 -12.45
CA SER A 249 15.45 -5.99 -13.20
C SER A 249 15.40 -7.38 -12.52
N SER A 250 14.74 -7.46 -11.36
CA SER A 250 14.66 -8.72 -10.60
C SER A 250 13.70 -9.75 -11.18
N GLY A 251 12.68 -9.30 -11.91
CA GLY A 251 11.50 -10.08 -12.29
C GLY A 251 10.34 -10.02 -11.26
N LEU A 252 10.53 -9.32 -10.14
CA LEU A 252 9.50 -9.12 -9.12
C LEU A 252 8.61 -7.91 -9.45
N GLN A 253 7.40 -7.87 -8.88
CA GLN A 253 6.40 -6.87 -9.29
C GLN A 253 6.72 -5.43 -8.86
N TRP A 254 7.46 -5.23 -7.77
CA TRP A 254 7.83 -3.91 -7.25
C TRP A 254 9.27 -3.50 -7.64
N ASP A 255 9.68 -3.87 -8.86
CA ASP A 255 10.99 -3.59 -9.44
C ASP A 255 10.87 -3.20 -10.93
N PHE A 256 11.98 -2.81 -11.55
CA PHE A 256 12.01 -2.51 -12.98
C PHE A 256 11.49 -3.70 -13.81
N PRO A 257 10.64 -3.48 -14.85
CA PRO A 257 10.22 -2.19 -15.43
C PRO A 257 8.92 -1.62 -14.83
N ASN A 258 8.40 -2.21 -13.76
CA ASN A 258 7.07 -1.90 -13.27
C ASN A 258 7.02 -0.56 -12.54
N ALA A 259 5.94 0.19 -12.80
CA ALA A 259 5.65 1.48 -12.20
C ALA A 259 4.26 1.43 -11.56
N TRP A 260 4.17 1.83 -10.29
CA TRP A 260 2.92 1.78 -9.53
C TRP A 260 2.41 3.18 -9.21
N SER A 261 1.09 3.38 -9.39
CA SER A 261 0.41 4.68 -9.21
C SER A 261 0.68 5.36 -7.85
N PRO A 262 0.68 4.65 -6.69
CA PRO A 262 1.00 5.24 -5.39
C PRO A 262 2.26 6.11 -5.42
N TYR A 263 3.34 5.60 -6.01
CA TYR A 263 4.60 6.33 -6.06
C TYR A 263 4.66 7.37 -7.17
N GLN A 264 3.90 7.21 -8.27
CA GLN A 264 3.73 8.30 -9.24
C GLN A 264 3.16 9.54 -8.56
N ASN A 265 2.09 9.33 -7.79
CA ASN A 265 1.42 10.38 -7.04
C ASN A 265 2.34 11.04 -6.02
N MET A 266 3.06 10.24 -5.23
CA MET A 266 3.98 10.78 -4.23
C MET A 266 5.05 11.66 -4.87
N ILE A 267 5.68 11.19 -5.95
CA ILE A 267 6.71 11.96 -6.65
C ILE A 267 6.12 13.26 -7.23
N ILE A 268 5.02 13.17 -7.97
CA ILE A 268 4.38 14.32 -8.62
C ILE A 268 3.97 15.37 -7.58
N PHE A 269 3.21 14.98 -6.56
CA PHE A 269 2.74 15.93 -5.55
C PHE A 269 3.84 16.40 -4.60
N GLY A 270 4.87 15.59 -4.35
CA GLY A 270 6.05 16.05 -3.61
C GLY A 270 6.76 17.17 -4.36
N LEU A 271 7.07 16.95 -5.63
CA LEU A 271 7.70 17.95 -6.48
C LEU A 271 6.84 19.21 -6.63
N GLU A 272 5.53 19.07 -6.86
CA GLU A 272 4.61 20.20 -7.02
C GLU A 272 4.54 21.07 -5.75
N ARG A 273 4.47 20.43 -4.57
CA ARG A 273 4.38 21.12 -3.27
C ARG A 273 5.71 21.67 -2.78
N SER A 274 6.83 21.30 -3.39
CA SER A 274 8.15 21.80 -2.99
C SER A 274 8.31 23.31 -3.17
N GLY A 275 7.51 23.93 -4.06
CA GLY A 275 7.58 25.35 -4.38
C GLY A 275 8.77 25.73 -5.27
N ASP A 276 9.54 24.75 -5.74
CA ASP A 276 10.58 24.97 -6.76
C ASP A 276 9.98 24.96 -8.16
N GLU A 277 10.34 25.95 -8.98
CA GLU A 277 9.74 26.16 -10.31
C GLU A 277 10.07 25.01 -11.26
N GLU A 278 11.31 24.51 -11.22
CA GLU A 278 11.74 23.38 -12.04
C GLU A 278 11.07 22.08 -11.57
N ALA A 279 10.99 21.86 -10.26
CA ALA A 279 10.27 20.73 -9.69
C ALA A 279 8.79 20.73 -10.07
N GLN A 280 8.12 21.88 -10.03
CA GLN A 280 6.73 22.02 -10.43
C GLN A 280 6.52 21.71 -11.92
N GLU A 281 7.45 22.11 -12.78
CA GLU A 281 7.36 21.79 -14.21
C GLU A 281 7.60 20.30 -14.47
N VAL A 282 8.58 19.69 -13.80
CA VAL A 282 8.82 18.24 -13.86
C VAL A 282 7.62 17.46 -13.32
N ALA A 283 6.97 17.93 -12.25
CA ALA A 283 5.75 17.32 -11.72
C ALA A 283 4.63 17.26 -12.76
N LYS A 284 4.38 18.37 -13.47
CA LYS A 284 3.38 18.42 -14.56
C LYS A 284 3.75 17.50 -15.71
N MET A 285 5.02 17.48 -16.10
CA MET A 285 5.52 16.58 -17.15
C MET A 285 5.29 15.10 -16.78
N LEU A 286 5.66 14.70 -15.56
CA LEU A 286 5.47 13.33 -15.08
C LEU A 286 3.99 12.96 -15.00
N ALA A 287 3.14 13.88 -14.53
CA ALA A 287 1.69 13.69 -14.52
C ALA A 287 1.12 13.47 -15.92
N LEU A 288 1.53 14.31 -16.89
CA LEU A 288 1.09 14.20 -18.27
C LEU A 288 1.54 12.88 -18.90
N LYS A 289 2.80 12.49 -18.71
CA LYS A 289 3.35 11.22 -19.21
C LYS A 289 2.59 10.02 -18.65
N TRP A 290 2.34 10.03 -17.34
CA TRP A 290 1.60 8.96 -16.67
C TRP A 290 0.18 8.84 -17.22
N VAL A 291 -0.55 9.95 -17.32
CA VAL A 291 -1.92 9.97 -17.86
C VAL A 291 -1.95 9.51 -19.32
N GLN A 292 -1.03 10.01 -20.15
CA GLN A 292 -0.93 9.60 -21.56
C GLN A 292 -0.63 8.11 -21.71
N SER A 293 0.25 7.56 -20.87
CA SER A 293 0.55 6.13 -20.84
C SER A 293 -0.69 5.29 -20.51
N ASN A 294 -1.44 5.69 -19.48
CA ASN A 294 -2.69 5.03 -19.09
C ASN A 294 -3.77 5.14 -20.17
N ILE A 295 -3.92 6.30 -20.81
CA ILE A 295 -4.88 6.49 -21.92
C ILE A 295 -4.49 5.61 -23.11
N LYS A 296 -3.20 5.53 -23.46
CA LYS A 296 -2.72 4.66 -24.54
C LYS A 296 -3.04 3.19 -24.23
N ALA A 297 -2.69 2.72 -23.04
CA ALA A 297 -3.01 1.36 -22.60
C ALA A 297 -4.52 1.09 -22.63
N PHE A 298 -5.34 2.03 -22.17
CA PHE A 298 -6.79 1.92 -22.25
C PHE A 298 -7.30 1.87 -23.70
N ASN A 299 -6.77 2.71 -24.58
CA ASN A 299 -7.20 2.77 -25.97
C ASN A 299 -6.89 1.50 -26.75
N GLU A 300 -5.75 0.87 -26.47
CA GLU A 300 -5.34 -0.39 -27.07
C GLU A 300 -6.18 -1.56 -26.56
N ASN A 301 -6.50 -1.57 -25.25
CA ASN A 301 -7.03 -2.77 -24.59
C ASN A 301 -8.51 -2.67 -24.21
N LYS A 302 -9.10 -1.49 -24.36
CA LYS A 302 -10.49 -1.13 -24.01
C LYS A 302 -10.87 -1.43 -22.55
N VAL A 303 -9.86 -1.62 -21.73
CA VAL A 303 -9.89 -1.83 -20.29
C VAL A 303 -8.67 -1.11 -19.73
N MET A 304 -8.79 -0.46 -18.58
CA MET A 304 -7.60 -0.01 -17.85
C MET A 304 -6.94 -1.29 -17.33
N PHE A 305 -5.84 -1.72 -17.96
CA PHE A 305 -5.10 -2.88 -17.46
C PHE A 305 -4.58 -2.59 -16.07
N ASP A 306 -5.12 -3.33 -15.11
CA ASP A 306 -4.31 -4.20 -14.27
C ASP A 306 -4.49 -5.61 -14.86
N SER A 307 -3.54 -6.52 -14.71
CA SER A 307 -3.60 -7.89 -15.27
C SER A 307 -4.97 -8.54 -15.08
N CYS A 308 -5.51 -9.28 -16.07
CA CYS A 308 -6.70 -10.13 -15.83
C CYS A 308 -6.26 -11.42 -15.14
N SER A 309 -5.71 -11.30 -13.94
CA SER A 309 -5.46 -12.41 -13.04
C SER A 309 -6.44 -12.33 -11.87
N ARG A 310 -6.53 -13.40 -11.07
CA ARG A 310 -7.28 -13.35 -9.80
C ARG A 310 -6.44 -12.67 -8.70
N LEU A 311 -5.45 -11.84 -9.06
CA LEU A 311 -4.53 -11.23 -8.11
C LEU A 311 -5.18 -10.01 -7.45
N GLN A 312 -4.54 -9.52 -6.39
CA GLN A 312 -5.19 -8.59 -5.46
C GLN A 312 -5.53 -7.24 -6.11
N TRP A 313 -4.65 -6.72 -6.95
CA TRP A 313 -4.79 -5.38 -7.53
C TRP A 313 -5.71 -5.34 -8.76
N ASP A 314 -6.04 -6.51 -9.29
CA ASP A 314 -6.82 -6.67 -10.50
C ASP A 314 -8.32 -6.38 -10.33
N PHE A 315 -8.99 -6.15 -11.47
CA PHE A 315 -10.44 -6.09 -11.53
C PHE A 315 -11.08 -7.36 -10.91
N PRO A 316 -12.15 -7.25 -10.10
CA PRO A 316 -12.98 -6.07 -9.87
C PRO A 316 -12.59 -5.23 -8.64
N ASN A 317 -11.38 -5.39 -8.08
CA ASN A 317 -10.99 -4.67 -6.87
C ASN A 317 -10.74 -3.18 -7.15
N ALA A 318 -11.35 -2.33 -6.33
CA ALA A 318 -11.15 -0.90 -6.27
C ALA A 318 -10.42 -0.56 -4.97
N TRP A 319 -9.30 0.15 -5.10
CA TRP A 319 -8.45 0.52 -3.97
C TRP A 319 -8.57 2.02 -3.70
N SER A 320 -8.66 2.37 -2.42
CA SER A 320 -8.90 3.75 -1.97
C SER A 320 -7.91 4.78 -2.53
N PRO A 321 -6.59 4.47 -2.63
CA PRO A 321 -5.64 5.38 -3.25
C PRO A 321 -6.00 5.75 -4.69
N TYR A 322 -6.39 4.78 -5.54
CA TYR A 322 -6.77 5.08 -6.93
C TYR A 322 -7.97 6.01 -7.03
N GLN A 323 -8.96 5.80 -6.18
CA GLN A 323 -10.16 6.64 -6.17
C GLN A 323 -9.80 8.08 -5.81
N ASN A 324 -9.01 8.25 -4.75
CA ASN A 324 -8.54 9.55 -4.30
C ASN A 324 -7.76 10.30 -5.38
N MET A 325 -6.81 9.62 -6.06
CA MET A 325 -6.02 10.23 -7.13
C MET A 325 -6.86 10.71 -8.31
N ILE A 326 -7.77 9.87 -8.79
CA ILE A 326 -8.63 10.20 -9.93
C ILE A 326 -9.54 11.36 -9.56
N ILE A 327 -10.19 11.29 -8.39
CA ILE A 327 -11.11 12.33 -7.91
C ILE A 327 -10.38 13.66 -7.78
N PHE A 328 -9.25 13.73 -7.07
CA PHE A 328 -8.55 15.00 -6.86
C PHE A 328 -7.81 15.49 -8.10
N GLY A 329 -7.35 14.60 -8.97
CA GLY A 329 -6.76 14.97 -10.25
C GLY A 329 -7.78 15.65 -11.14
N LEU A 330 -8.99 15.09 -11.24
CA LEU A 330 -10.09 15.69 -11.98
C LEU A 330 -10.56 17.00 -11.35
N GLU A 331 -10.65 17.08 -10.01
CA GLU A 331 -11.08 18.29 -9.31
C GLU A 331 -10.10 19.47 -9.51
N ARG A 332 -8.79 19.18 -9.55
CA ARG A 332 -7.73 20.19 -9.72
C ARG A 332 -7.45 20.55 -11.18
N SER A 333 -8.14 19.92 -12.14
CA SER A 333 -7.89 20.13 -13.57
C SER A 333 -8.25 21.54 -14.05
N GLY A 334 -9.15 22.24 -13.34
CA GLY A 334 -9.72 23.52 -13.79
C GLY A 334 -10.74 23.39 -14.92
N ASP A 335 -11.00 22.17 -15.40
CA ASP A 335 -12.03 21.87 -16.40
C ASP A 335 -13.36 21.53 -15.71
N GLU A 336 -14.44 22.22 -16.11
CA GLU A 336 -15.74 22.10 -15.43
C GLU A 336 -16.35 20.69 -15.57
N GLU A 337 -16.15 20.02 -16.71
CA GLU A 337 -16.68 18.68 -16.96
C GLU A 337 -15.92 17.64 -16.11
N ALA A 338 -14.59 17.73 -16.09
CA ALA A 338 -13.74 16.91 -15.23
C ALA A 338 -14.07 17.10 -13.75
N GLN A 339 -14.25 18.34 -13.29
CA GLN A 339 -14.66 18.64 -11.91
C GLN A 339 -16.03 18.04 -11.56
N GLU A 340 -16.99 18.04 -12.49
CA GLU A 340 -18.27 17.39 -12.24
C GLU A 340 -18.14 15.87 -12.13
N VAL A 341 -17.30 15.25 -12.98
CA VAL A 341 -16.96 13.82 -12.87
C VAL A 341 -16.27 13.54 -11.53
N ALA A 342 -15.39 14.42 -11.05
CA ALA A 342 -14.74 14.29 -9.74
C ALA A 342 -15.76 14.22 -8.61
N ARG A 343 -16.73 15.15 -8.57
CA ARG A 343 -17.80 15.16 -7.56
C ARG A 343 -18.66 13.90 -7.62
N MET A 344 -19.00 13.45 -8.83
CA MET A 344 -19.77 12.22 -9.02
C MET A 344 -19.00 10.99 -8.49
N LEU A 345 -17.71 10.87 -8.80
CA LEU A 345 -16.86 9.76 -8.34
C LEU A 345 -16.67 9.80 -6.82
N ALA A 346 -16.45 10.99 -6.25
CA ALA A 346 -16.39 11.22 -4.80
C ALA A 346 -17.66 10.73 -4.10
N LEU A 347 -18.83 11.11 -4.62
CA LEU A 347 -20.11 10.70 -4.06
C LEU A 347 -20.29 9.18 -4.14
N LYS A 348 -20.03 8.57 -5.29
CA LYS A 348 -20.14 7.11 -5.49
C LYS A 348 -19.23 6.33 -4.54
N TRP A 349 -17.97 6.76 -4.41
CA TRP A 349 -16.99 6.11 -3.54
C TRP A 349 -17.39 6.22 -2.07
N VAL A 350 -17.73 7.42 -1.60
CA VAL A 350 -18.16 7.64 -0.21
C VAL A 350 -19.43 6.85 0.12
N GLN A 351 -20.43 6.85 -0.78
CA GLN A 351 -21.66 6.06 -0.58
C GLN A 351 -21.40 4.56 -0.51
N SER A 352 -20.54 4.03 -1.40
CA SER A 352 -20.17 2.60 -1.38
C SER A 352 -19.52 2.22 -0.05
N ASN A 353 -18.61 3.06 0.45
CA ASN A 353 -17.92 2.83 1.71
C ASN A 353 -18.84 2.95 2.93
N ILE A 354 -19.72 3.96 2.97
CA ILE A 354 -20.74 4.11 4.02
C ILE A 354 -21.68 2.91 4.04
N LYS A 355 -22.10 2.43 2.86
CA LYS A 355 -22.96 1.25 2.75
C LYS A 355 -22.27 0.01 3.33
N ALA A 356 -21.03 -0.26 2.93
CA ALA A 356 -20.26 -1.38 3.46
C ALA A 356 -20.05 -1.28 4.99
N PHE A 357 -19.77 -0.08 5.49
CA PHE A 357 -19.63 0.17 6.93
C PHE A 357 -20.95 -0.05 7.66
N ASN A 358 -22.07 0.39 7.11
CA ASN A 358 -23.38 0.18 7.74
C ASN A 358 -23.74 -1.30 7.83
N GLU A 359 -23.39 -2.08 6.82
CA GLU A 359 -23.63 -3.53 6.76
C GLU A 359 -22.67 -4.33 7.65
N ASN A 360 -21.38 -3.98 7.68
CA ASN A 360 -20.33 -4.81 8.29
C ASN A 360 -19.72 -4.22 9.57
N LYS A 361 -20.00 -2.95 9.88
CA LYS A 361 -19.42 -2.16 10.99
C LYS A 361 -17.89 -1.99 10.94
N VAL A 362 -17.28 -2.26 9.79
CA VAL A 362 -15.85 -2.10 9.53
C VAL A 362 -15.62 -1.53 8.13
N MET A 363 -14.45 -0.89 7.94
CA MET A 363 -13.95 -0.47 6.63
C MET A 363 -13.00 -1.54 6.08
N PHE A 364 -12.90 -1.72 4.77
CA PHE A 364 -12.08 -2.78 4.16
C PHE A 364 -10.87 -2.22 3.40
N GLU A 365 -9.85 -3.04 3.17
CA GLU A 365 -8.67 -2.65 2.38
C GLU A 365 -9.04 -2.30 0.92
N LYS A 366 -10.00 -3.02 0.33
CA LYS A 366 -10.40 -2.88 -1.08
C LYS A 366 -11.88 -3.20 -1.24
N TYR A 367 -12.50 -2.66 -2.28
CA TYR A 367 -13.94 -2.73 -2.55
C TYR A 367 -14.21 -3.33 -3.92
N ASN A 368 -15.38 -3.89 -4.15
CA ASN A 368 -15.78 -4.34 -5.47
C ASN A 368 -16.29 -3.15 -6.31
N SER A 369 -15.63 -2.87 -7.43
CA SER A 369 -15.98 -1.75 -8.32
C SER A 369 -17.32 -1.92 -9.03
N MET A 370 -17.83 -3.15 -9.15
CA MET A 370 -19.10 -3.47 -9.82
C MET A 370 -20.31 -3.35 -8.88
N THR A 371 -20.10 -3.54 -7.58
CA THR A 371 -21.19 -3.65 -6.61
C THR A 371 -20.96 -2.73 -5.42
N SER A 372 -21.71 -1.64 -5.36
CA SER A 372 -21.67 -0.69 -4.23
C SER A 372 -21.95 -1.37 -2.88
N GLY A 373 -21.07 -1.13 -1.91
CA GLY A 373 -21.13 -1.71 -0.56
C GLY A 373 -20.41 -3.05 -0.41
N GLN A 374 -20.04 -3.72 -1.50
CA GLN A 374 -19.36 -5.01 -1.45
C GLN A 374 -17.85 -4.80 -1.30
N PHE A 375 -17.22 -5.50 -0.36
CA PHE A 375 -15.77 -5.54 -0.25
C PHE A 375 -15.15 -6.34 -1.42
N GLY A 376 -13.90 -6.02 -1.77
CA GLY A 376 -13.17 -6.72 -2.83
C GLY A 376 -12.73 -8.12 -2.39
N GLY A 377 -12.24 -8.93 -3.32
CA GLY A 377 -11.84 -10.32 -3.03
C GLY A 377 -10.75 -10.80 -3.98
N GLY A 378 -10.41 -12.09 -3.89
CA GLY A 378 -9.32 -12.66 -4.70
C GLY A 378 -7.91 -12.31 -4.17
N GLY A 379 -6.93 -12.95 -4.79
CA GLY A 379 -5.51 -12.90 -4.44
C GLY A 379 -5.11 -13.83 -3.30
N GLU A 380 -3.99 -13.51 -2.64
CA GLU A 380 -3.25 -14.44 -1.79
C GLU A 380 -3.83 -14.61 -0.37
N TYR A 381 -4.70 -13.69 0.08
CA TYR A 381 -5.25 -13.71 1.43
C TYR A 381 -6.69 -13.16 1.52
N HIS A 382 -7.35 -13.42 2.65
CA HIS A 382 -8.70 -12.92 2.95
C HIS A 382 -8.72 -11.41 3.18
N ILE A 383 -9.77 -10.74 2.71
CA ILE A 383 -9.97 -9.29 2.86
C ILE A 383 -9.70 -8.78 4.29
N GLN A 384 -8.93 -7.70 4.43
CA GLN A 384 -8.60 -7.09 5.73
C GLN A 384 -9.58 -5.96 6.11
N SER A 385 -9.75 -5.73 7.42
CA SER A 385 -10.67 -4.75 8.01
C SER A 385 -9.95 -3.61 8.76
N GLY A 386 -10.60 -2.46 8.91
CA GLY A 386 -10.08 -1.24 9.57
C GLY A 386 -9.09 -0.40 8.74
N PHE A 387 -8.81 -0.78 7.50
CA PHE A 387 -7.61 -0.43 6.75
C PHE A 387 -7.30 1.08 6.59
N GLY A 388 -6.04 1.46 6.84
CA GLY A 388 -5.58 2.84 6.99
C GLY A 388 -5.79 3.75 5.78
N TRP A 389 -5.42 3.31 4.56
CA TRP A 389 -5.66 4.13 3.35
C TRP A 389 -7.14 4.35 3.07
N THR A 390 -8.01 3.41 3.46
CA THR A 390 -9.44 3.51 3.17
C THR A 390 -10.01 4.63 4.02
N ASN A 391 -9.68 4.61 5.30
CA ASN A 391 -10.05 5.65 6.25
C ASN A 391 -9.48 7.01 5.82
N GLY A 392 -8.19 7.08 5.53
CA GLY A 392 -7.50 8.32 5.15
C GLY A 392 -8.09 8.98 3.91
N CYS A 393 -8.19 8.24 2.81
CA CYS A 393 -8.70 8.77 1.54
C CYS A 393 -10.17 9.17 1.63
N ILE A 394 -11.00 8.46 2.39
CA ILE A 394 -12.41 8.83 2.57
C ILE A 394 -12.54 10.09 3.42
N MET A 395 -11.76 10.21 4.49
CA MET A 395 -11.75 11.44 5.28
C MET A 395 -11.34 12.64 4.43
N GLU A 396 -10.33 12.50 3.58
CA GLU A 396 -9.89 13.56 2.67
C GLU A 396 -10.98 13.94 1.65
N ILE A 397 -11.63 12.95 1.03
CA ILE A 397 -12.73 13.18 0.08
C ILE A 397 -13.92 13.85 0.78
N VAL A 398 -14.29 13.39 1.99
CA VAL A 398 -15.40 13.96 2.76
C VAL A 398 -15.11 15.40 3.17
N ASP A 399 -13.89 15.67 3.65
CA ASP A 399 -13.48 17.01 4.04
C ASP A 399 -13.50 17.98 2.85
N HIS A 400 -13.08 17.53 1.67
CA HIS A 400 -13.02 18.39 0.49
C HIS A 400 -14.38 18.63 -0.17
N PHE A 401 -15.16 17.58 -0.43
CA PHE A 401 -16.36 17.66 -1.26
C PHE A 401 -17.66 17.84 -0.47
N PHE A 402 -17.71 17.36 0.79
CA PHE A 402 -18.97 17.22 1.52
C PHE A 402 -19.02 18.01 2.82
N ARG A 403 -17.89 18.57 3.28
CA ARG A 403 -17.88 19.48 4.42
C ARG A 403 -18.45 20.84 4.03
N VAL A 404 -19.58 21.20 4.64
CA VAL A 404 -20.15 22.54 4.50
C VAL A 404 -19.16 23.56 5.08
N LYS A 405 -18.56 24.40 4.23
CA LYS A 405 -17.84 25.59 4.68
C LYS A 405 -18.86 26.52 5.36
N LYS A 406 -18.96 26.49 6.69
CA LYS A 406 -19.59 27.59 7.43
C LYS A 406 -18.82 28.86 7.05
N ARG A 407 -19.44 29.79 6.33
CA ARG A 407 -18.92 31.16 6.19
C ARG A 407 -18.70 31.67 7.61
N ARG A 408 -17.44 31.84 8.01
CA ARG A 408 -17.10 32.71 9.14
C ARG A 408 -17.31 34.13 8.64
N HIS A 409 -18.50 34.69 8.83
CA HIS A 409 -18.60 36.13 9.07
C HIS A 409 -18.06 36.34 10.49
N VAL A 410 -16.79 36.71 10.57
CA VAL A 410 -16.29 37.48 11.70
C VAL A 410 -16.38 38.91 11.22
N ASP A 411 -17.47 39.59 11.56
CA ASP A 411 -17.48 41.04 11.56
C ASP A 411 -16.43 41.46 12.59
N MET A 412 -15.32 42.01 12.11
CA MET A 412 -14.47 42.87 12.92
C MET A 412 -15.10 44.26 12.88
N GLN A 413 -16.00 44.53 13.82
CA GLN A 413 -16.31 45.89 14.25
C GLN A 413 -16.27 45.92 15.78
N ASP A 414 -15.48 46.91 16.24
CA ASP A 414 -15.19 47.45 17.57
C ASP A 414 -14.27 46.66 18.51
#